data_AF-A0A3E1P029-F1
#
_entry.id   AF-A0A3E1P029-F1
#
_cell.length_a   1.000
_cell.length_b   1.000
_cell.length_c   1.000
_cell.angle_alpha   90.00
_cell.angle_beta   90.00
_cell.angle_gamma   90.00
#
_symmetry.space_group_name_H-M   'P 1'
#
loop_
_entity.id
_entity.type
_entity.pdbx_description
1 polymer ?
#
loop_
_entity_poly.entity_id
_entity_poly.type
_entity_poly.pdbx_seq_one_letter_code
_entity_poly.pdbx_strand_id
1 'polypeptide(L)'
;MGDIRADEHQVTPRIPGNMPAYMPDPTQCFYIHQFDLRVKMPVKILPHTGGEYLWDNRQYPRIHQAFADIWGMEALWVTIDRANLNFPIRPGHEYKAFIHWDYDPETKPQNVQGVLALADQTDENMGGFQCIPELFRTYDTWKLTQPADRDHFKPDTTGFIPTKVKMEAGDLLIFNSSLPHGIRANNSKDKVRIAQYISMMPANENNEEMRQWRIRSWKEKVAPDGYAFPGDPLNREKQQPVAALTELGEKLLGLRKW
;
A
#
# COMPACT_ATOMS: atom_id res chain seq x y z
N MET A 1 -5.54 14.77 -19.40
CA MET A 1 -4.84 15.61 -18.39
C MET A 1 -5.63 15.53 -17.11
N GLY A 2 -5.13 14.76 -16.15
CA GLY A 2 -5.67 14.67 -14.80
C GLY A 2 -4.45 14.58 -13.90
N ASP A 3 -4.11 15.72 -13.29
CA ASP A 3 -2.98 15.89 -12.40
C ASP A 3 -3.26 15.05 -11.15
N ILE A 4 -2.47 14.01 -10.88
CA ILE A 4 -2.59 13.22 -9.65
C ILE A 4 -2.04 14.12 -8.53
N ARG A 5 -2.94 14.90 -7.93
CA ARG A 5 -2.71 15.57 -6.64
C ARG A 5 -3.05 14.55 -5.56
N ALA A 6 -2.04 14.10 -4.82
CA ALA A 6 -2.27 13.43 -3.56
C ALA A 6 -2.71 14.53 -2.59
N ASP A 7 -3.97 14.52 -2.13
CA ASP A 7 -4.38 15.41 -1.06
C ASP A 7 -5.42 14.82 -0.08
N GLU A 8 -5.08 15.04 1.19
CA GLU A 8 -5.78 15.12 2.47
C GLU A 8 -6.92 14.19 2.91
N HIS A 9 -7.53 13.34 2.09
CA HIS A 9 -8.70 12.54 2.55
C HIS A 9 -8.58 11.03 2.33
N GLN A 10 -7.41 10.44 2.64
CA GLN A 10 -7.45 9.08 3.15
C GLN A 10 -8.13 9.13 4.52
N VAL A 11 -9.32 8.57 4.66
CA VAL A 11 -9.86 8.18 5.97
C VAL A 11 -9.07 6.97 6.46
N THR A 12 -7.76 7.14 6.63
CA THR A 12 -6.96 6.34 7.55
C THR A 12 -7.00 7.09 8.88
N PRO A 13 -7.43 6.47 9.99
CA PRO A 13 -7.47 7.15 11.27
C PRO A 13 -6.09 7.71 11.59
N ARG A 14 -6.02 8.98 11.99
CA ARG A 14 -4.87 9.45 12.77
C ARG A 14 -4.78 8.55 13.99
N ILE A 15 -3.61 7.91 14.19
CA ILE A 15 -3.34 7.13 15.40
C ILE A 15 -3.56 8.07 16.60
N PRO A 16 -4.36 7.69 17.61
CA PRO A 16 -4.48 8.47 18.83
C PRO A 16 -3.09 8.68 19.44
N GLY A 17 -2.77 9.91 19.81
CA GLY A 17 -1.41 10.36 20.19
C GLY A 17 -0.79 9.73 21.45
N ASN A 18 -1.26 8.57 21.93
CA ASN A 18 -0.85 7.93 23.19
C ASN A 18 -0.71 6.39 23.09
N MET A 19 -0.28 5.82 21.96
CA MET A 19 0.19 4.41 21.95
C MET A 19 1.71 4.35 22.18
N PRO A 20 2.21 3.36 22.95
CA PRO A 20 3.64 3.26 23.26
C PRO A 20 4.46 3.14 21.97
N ALA A 21 5.34 4.12 21.78
CA ALA A 21 6.23 4.24 20.64
C ALA A 21 7.32 3.15 20.72
N TYR A 22 7.10 2.05 20.01
CA TYR A 22 8.20 1.16 19.67
C TYR A 22 8.03 0.67 18.22
N MET A 23 8.16 1.59 17.27
CA MET A 23 8.68 1.18 15.97
C MET A 23 10.20 0.98 16.13
N PRO A 24 10.77 -0.19 15.77
CA PRO A 24 12.22 -0.32 15.68
C PRO A 24 12.80 0.72 14.70
N ASP A 25 14.08 1.05 14.88
CA ASP A 25 14.83 2.10 14.17
C ASP A 25 14.28 2.41 12.75
N PRO A 26 13.83 3.65 12.47
CA PRO A 26 13.25 4.01 11.18
C PRO A 26 14.20 3.77 10.00
N THR A 27 15.52 3.76 10.22
CA THR A 27 16.51 3.44 9.18
C THR A 27 16.58 1.94 8.82
N GLN A 28 16.01 1.08 9.67
CA GLN A 28 15.92 -0.38 9.49
C GLN A 28 14.63 -0.85 8.78
N CYS A 29 13.75 0.06 8.33
CA CYS A 29 12.55 -0.30 7.56
C CYS A 29 12.89 -0.72 6.11
N PHE A 30 13.80 -1.69 5.99
CA PHE A 30 13.97 -2.59 4.86
C PHE A 30 13.98 -4.01 5.43
N TYR A 31 12.81 -4.52 5.82
CA TYR A 31 12.66 -5.97 6.00
C TYR A 31 12.58 -6.61 4.61
N ILE A 32 13.73 -6.62 3.92
CA ILE A 32 14.05 -7.56 2.85
C ILE A 32 14.89 -8.65 3.52
N HIS A 33 14.30 -9.39 4.46
CA HIS A 33 14.95 -10.62 4.90
C HIS A 33 14.72 -11.68 3.81
N GLN A 34 15.75 -11.87 2.98
CA GLN A 34 15.99 -13.15 2.31
C GLN A 34 16.04 -14.25 3.37
N PHE A 35 14.91 -14.89 3.66
CA PHE A 35 14.86 -16.26 4.16
C PHE A 35 13.58 -16.89 3.63
N ASP A 36 13.76 -17.74 2.62
CA ASP A 36 12.91 -18.87 2.25
C ASP A 36 11.41 -18.76 2.52
N LEU A 37 10.78 -17.77 1.88
CA LEU A 37 9.33 -17.66 1.82
C LEU A 37 8.91 -17.46 0.39
N ARG A 38 9.29 -18.44 -0.44
CA ARG A 38 8.48 -18.78 -1.60
C ARG A 38 7.12 -19.23 -1.08
N VAL A 39 6.24 -18.28 -0.78
CA VAL A 39 4.83 -18.60 -0.80
C VAL A 39 4.43 -18.60 -2.26
N LYS A 40 4.63 -19.75 -2.91
CA LYS A 40 3.90 -20.06 -4.14
C LYS A 40 2.43 -20.10 -3.78
N MET A 41 1.79 -18.94 -3.78
CA MET A 41 0.35 -18.86 -3.74
C MET A 41 -0.15 -19.28 -5.12
N PRO A 42 -1.24 -20.05 -5.22
CA PRO A 42 -2.05 -20.03 -6.43
C PRO A 42 -2.65 -18.62 -6.51
N VAL A 43 -1.93 -17.68 -7.13
CA VAL A 43 -2.46 -16.33 -7.37
C VAL A 43 -3.65 -16.47 -8.30
N LYS A 44 -4.84 -16.23 -7.78
CA LYS A 44 -6.06 -16.17 -8.57
C LYS A 44 -6.29 -14.71 -8.97
N ILE A 45 -5.98 -14.40 -10.22
CA ILE A 45 -6.01 -13.04 -10.78
C ILE A 45 -7.43 -12.72 -11.24
N LEU A 46 -8.11 -11.74 -10.60
CA LEU A 46 -9.14 -10.92 -11.25
C LEU A 46 -9.15 -9.49 -10.65
N PRO A 47 -9.46 -8.45 -11.45
CA PRO A 47 -9.22 -7.05 -11.10
C PRO A 47 -10.38 -6.42 -10.32
N HIS A 48 -10.66 -6.88 -9.09
CA HIS A 48 -11.75 -6.31 -8.25
C HIS A 48 -11.33 -6.21 -6.78
N THR A 49 -11.57 -5.05 -6.16
CA THR A 49 -10.98 -4.59 -4.89
C THR A 49 -11.56 -5.29 -3.65
N GLY A 50 -12.72 -5.95 -3.78
CA GLY A 50 -13.39 -6.71 -2.73
C GLY A 50 -13.59 -8.22 -2.98
N GLY A 51 -13.06 -8.79 -4.07
CA GLY A 51 -13.28 -10.21 -4.40
C GLY A 51 -12.58 -11.18 -3.43
N GLU A 52 -13.08 -12.41 -3.36
CA GLU A 52 -12.57 -13.52 -2.52
C GLU A 52 -11.04 -13.56 -2.48
N TYR A 53 -10.38 -13.47 -3.63
CA TYR A 53 -8.92 -13.59 -3.74
C TYR A 53 -8.12 -12.47 -3.07
N LEU A 54 -8.65 -11.24 -3.05
CA LEU A 54 -7.98 -10.17 -2.33
C LEU A 54 -8.14 -10.35 -0.82
N TRP A 55 -9.28 -10.90 -0.38
CA TRP A 55 -9.50 -11.26 1.02
C TRP A 55 -8.65 -12.45 1.44
N ASP A 56 -8.51 -13.48 0.61
CA ASP A 56 -7.58 -14.60 0.81
C ASP A 56 -6.17 -14.12 1.12
N ASN A 57 -5.68 -13.13 0.36
CA ASN A 57 -4.38 -12.53 0.62
C ASN A 57 -4.39 -11.73 1.94
N ARG A 58 -5.36 -10.83 2.15
CA ARG A 58 -5.45 -10.01 3.37
C ARG A 58 -5.45 -10.84 4.65
N GLN A 59 -6.14 -11.99 4.63
CA GLN A 59 -6.30 -12.88 5.78
C GLN A 59 -5.27 -14.01 5.81
N TYR A 60 -4.24 -13.97 4.95
CA TYR A 60 -3.21 -14.99 4.95
C TYR A 60 -2.32 -14.84 6.19
N PRO A 61 -2.16 -15.89 7.03
CA PRO A 61 -1.47 -15.78 8.32
C PRO A 61 -0.05 -15.21 8.21
N ARG A 62 0.67 -15.53 7.14
CA ARG A 62 2.04 -15.03 6.95
C ARG A 62 2.11 -13.53 6.63
N ILE A 63 1.08 -12.98 5.99
CA ILE A 63 0.99 -11.52 5.77
C ILE A 63 0.73 -10.83 7.10
N HIS A 64 -0.22 -11.33 7.89
CA HIS A 64 -0.47 -10.81 9.24
C HIS A 64 0.78 -10.86 10.11
N GLN A 65 1.49 -11.99 10.14
CA GLN A 65 2.73 -12.12 10.92
C GLN A 65 3.77 -11.06 10.54
N ALA A 66 3.99 -10.82 9.24
CA ALA A 66 4.95 -9.81 8.79
C ALA A 66 4.62 -8.40 9.31
N PHE A 67 3.34 -8.02 9.34
CA PHE A 67 2.93 -6.75 9.94
C PHE A 67 2.96 -6.77 11.47
N ALA A 68 2.59 -7.89 12.09
CA ALA A 68 2.62 -8.04 13.55
C ALA A 68 4.04 -7.93 14.11
N ASP A 69 5.03 -8.49 13.40
CA ASP A 69 6.45 -8.37 13.75
C ASP A 69 6.92 -6.90 13.70
N ILE A 70 6.48 -6.13 12.70
CA ILE A 70 6.82 -4.71 12.56
C ILE A 70 6.19 -3.87 13.67
N TRP A 71 4.92 -4.13 13.99
CA TRP A 71 4.17 -3.37 15.01
C TRP A 71 4.44 -3.84 16.44
N GLY A 72 5.04 -5.03 16.62
CA GLY A 72 5.21 -5.65 17.94
C GLY A 72 3.89 -6.08 18.59
N MET A 73 2.82 -6.28 17.81
CA MET A 73 1.51 -6.69 18.31
C MET A 73 0.68 -7.43 17.26
N GLU A 74 -0.19 -8.34 17.73
CA GLU A 74 -1.08 -9.09 16.85
C GLU A 74 -2.36 -8.34 16.51
N ALA A 75 -2.82 -7.46 17.42
CA ALA A 75 -4.10 -6.77 17.33
C ALA A 75 -4.09 -5.68 16.24
N LEU A 76 -4.25 -6.12 14.99
CA LEU A 76 -4.15 -5.28 13.80
C LEU A 76 -5.45 -5.29 12.99
N TRP A 77 -5.70 -4.20 12.29
CA TRP A 77 -6.73 -4.09 11.27
C TRP A 77 -6.09 -3.93 9.89
N VAL A 78 -6.57 -4.71 8.93
CA VAL A 78 -6.09 -4.65 7.54
C VAL A 78 -6.74 -3.50 6.78
N THR A 79 -6.02 -2.87 5.87
CA THR A 79 -6.60 -1.86 4.96
C THR A 79 -7.51 -2.52 3.91
N ILE A 80 -8.62 -1.85 3.60
CA ILE A 80 -9.51 -2.24 2.50
C ILE A 80 -9.11 -1.39 1.29
N ASP A 81 -8.11 -1.88 0.55
CA ASP A 81 -7.52 -1.20 -0.61
C ASP A 81 -7.56 -2.08 -1.87
N ARG A 82 -7.11 -1.53 -2.99
CA ARG A 82 -7.29 -2.07 -4.35
C ARG A 82 -6.14 -2.96 -4.77
N ALA A 83 -6.37 -3.67 -5.87
CA ALA A 83 -5.30 -4.17 -6.72
C ALA A 83 -5.01 -3.18 -7.86
N ASN A 84 -3.76 -3.11 -8.28
CA ASN A 84 -3.30 -2.30 -9.39
C ASN A 84 -2.90 -3.19 -10.56
N LEU A 85 -3.36 -2.82 -11.76
CA LEU A 85 -2.92 -3.37 -13.03
C LEU A 85 -2.24 -2.25 -13.83
N ASN A 86 -0.98 -2.43 -14.19
CA ASN A 86 -0.20 -1.47 -14.95
C ASN A 86 0.26 -2.10 -16.26
N PHE A 87 -0.35 -1.66 -17.36
CA PHE A 87 -0.09 -2.15 -18.71
C PHE A 87 1.11 -1.44 -19.35
N PRO A 88 1.76 -2.07 -20.35
CA PRO A 88 2.68 -1.37 -21.23
C PRO A 88 2.11 -0.06 -21.78
N ILE A 89 2.96 0.97 -21.83
CA ILE A 89 2.60 2.25 -22.43
C ILE A 89 2.26 2.04 -23.90
N ARG A 90 1.08 2.51 -24.31
CA ARG A 90 0.61 2.42 -25.69
C ARG A 90 1.31 3.49 -26.55
N PRO A 91 1.55 3.22 -27.85
CA PRO A 91 2.00 4.26 -28.76
C PRO A 91 1.12 5.51 -28.68
N GLY A 92 1.75 6.68 -28.67
CA GLY A 92 1.06 7.98 -28.55
C GLY A 92 0.54 8.34 -27.16
N HIS A 93 0.82 7.53 -26.13
CA HIS A 93 0.51 7.84 -24.74
C HIS A 93 1.80 8.01 -23.95
N GLU A 94 1.79 8.93 -22.99
CA GLU A 94 2.91 9.12 -22.07
C GLU A 94 2.41 8.88 -20.64
N TYR A 95 3.11 8.01 -19.91
CA TYR A 95 2.94 7.87 -18.47
C TYR A 95 4.27 8.14 -17.81
N LYS A 96 4.34 9.21 -17.02
CA LYS A 96 5.57 9.59 -16.34
C LYS A 96 5.72 8.79 -15.07
N ALA A 97 6.91 8.25 -14.88
CA ALA A 97 7.32 7.77 -13.57
C ALA A 97 7.28 8.94 -12.57
N PHE A 98 6.92 8.66 -11.33
CA PHE A 98 6.84 9.67 -10.29
C PHE A 98 7.40 9.14 -8.97
N ILE A 99 7.71 10.08 -8.07
CA ILE A 99 8.04 9.87 -6.68
C ILE A 99 7.21 10.85 -5.86
N HIS A 100 6.60 10.38 -4.78
CA HIS A 100 5.76 11.14 -3.88
C HIS A 100 5.86 10.60 -2.45
N TRP A 101 5.21 11.30 -1.53
CA TRP A 101 4.78 10.77 -0.24
C TRP A 101 3.26 10.75 -0.18
N ASP A 102 2.67 9.72 0.44
CA ASP A 102 1.22 9.67 0.69
C ASP A 102 0.82 10.47 1.94
N TYR A 103 1.78 10.76 2.82
CA TYR A 103 1.61 11.53 4.04
C TYR A 103 2.65 12.65 4.07
N ASP A 104 2.30 13.80 4.63
CA ASP A 104 3.28 14.86 4.84
C ASP A 104 4.40 14.36 5.78
N PRO A 105 5.65 14.26 5.31
CA PRO A 105 6.77 13.79 6.12
C PRO A 105 7.06 14.67 7.35
N GLU A 106 6.64 15.95 7.37
CA GLU A 106 6.75 16.81 8.57
C GLU A 106 5.87 16.32 9.73
N THR A 107 4.79 15.59 9.44
CA THR A 107 3.89 15.05 10.47
C THR A 107 4.47 13.81 11.16
N LYS A 108 5.61 13.29 10.69
CA LYS A 108 6.30 12.09 11.19
C LYS A 108 5.33 10.90 11.35
N PRO A 109 4.63 10.52 10.27
CA PRO A 109 3.60 9.48 10.34
C PRO A 109 4.19 8.17 10.86
N GLN A 110 3.56 7.62 11.89
CA GLN A 110 3.87 6.27 12.38
C GLN A 110 3.00 5.29 11.60
N ASN A 111 3.37 5.01 10.36
CA ASN A 111 2.60 4.10 9.52
C ASN A 111 3.51 3.35 8.54
N VAL A 112 3.03 2.20 8.08
CA VAL A 112 3.67 1.38 7.06
C VAL A 112 2.70 1.09 5.94
N GLN A 113 3.25 0.90 4.75
CA GLN A 113 2.50 0.55 3.55
C GLN A 113 3.04 -0.75 2.99
N GLY A 114 2.21 -1.49 2.26
CA GLY A 114 2.64 -2.73 1.66
C GLY A 114 2.10 -2.99 0.27
N VAL A 115 2.93 -3.65 -0.52
CA VAL A 115 2.68 -4.01 -1.92
C VAL A 115 2.96 -5.50 -2.06
N LEU A 116 1.93 -6.29 -2.37
CA LEU A 116 2.04 -7.71 -2.68
C LEU A 116 2.14 -7.88 -4.20
N ALA A 117 3.23 -8.45 -4.71
CA ALA A 117 3.37 -8.76 -6.12
C ALA A 117 2.50 -9.97 -6.50
N LEU A 118 1.61 -9.79 -7.47
CA LEU A 118 0.71 -10.84 -7.98
C LEU A 118 1.22 -11.48 -9.28
N ALA A 119 2.33 -10.97 -9.80
CA ALA A 119 3.08 -11.49 -10.94
C ALA A 119 4.55 -11.10 -10.77
N ASP A 120 5.46 -11.77 -11.46
CA ASP A 120 6.88 -11.42 -11.46
C ASP A 120 7.09 -10.01 -12.01
N GLN A 121 7.90 -9.22 -11.30
CA GLN A 121 8.24 -7.81 -11.57
C GLN A 121 9.76 -7.64 -11.52
N THR A 122 10.49 -8.56 -12.16
CA THR A 122 11.95 -8.60 -12.19
C THR A 122 12.56 -7.82 -13.36
N ASP A 123 11.77 -7.58 -14.41
CA ASP A 123 12.13 -6.73 -15.55
C ASP A 123 12.00 -5.26 -15.18
N GLU A 124 13.11 -4.52 -15.27
CA GLU A 124 13.14 -3.10 -14.92
C GLU A 124 12.29 -2.21 -15.83
N ASN A 125 11.96 -2.69 -17.03
CA ASN A 125 11.08 -1.99 -17.97
C ASN A 125 9.59 -2.22 -17.70
N MET A 126 9.21 -3.19 -16.87
CA MET A 126 7.82 -3.57 -16.59
C MET A 126 7.08 -2.58 -15.67
N GLY A 127 7.65 -1.40 -15.44
CA GLY A 127 7.19 -0.49 -14.40
C GLY A 127 7.51 -1.07 -13.02
N GLY A 128 6.67 -0.79 -12.02
CA GLY A 128 6.81 -1.34 -10.67
C GLY A 128 7.30 -0.32 -9.64
N PHE A 129 7.51 -0.80 -8.40
CA PHE A 129 7.84 0.06 -7.27
C PHE A 129 9.25 0.66 -7.40
N GLN A 130 9.37 1.94 -7.07
CA GLN A 130 10.65 2.61 -6.89
C GLN A 130 10.61 3.50 -5.65
N CYS A 131 11.77 3.75 -5.05
CA CYS A 131 11.89 4.62 -3.89
C CYS A 131 13.23 5.35 -3.86
N ILE A 132 13.35 6.33 -2.96
CA ILE A 132 14.61 7.03 -2.71
C ILE A 132 15.00 6.86 -1.23
N PRO A 133 15.67 5.74 -0.87
CA PRO A 133 16.13 5.48 0.51
C PRO A 133 17.06 6.54 1.07
N GLU A 134 17.84 7.20 0.22
CA GLU A 134 18.75 8.26 0.62
C GLU A 134 17.97 9.48 1.12
N LEU A 135 17.02 9.98 0.31
CA LEU A 135 16.15 11.09 0.69
C LEU A 135 15.34 10.81 1.96
N PHE A 136 14.91 9.56 2.18
CA PHE A 136 14.31 9.18 3.46
C PHE A 136 15.26 9.40 4.64
N ARG A 137 16.52 8.94 4.53
CA ARG A 137 17.53 9.07 5.59
C ARG A 137 18.02 10.51 5.78
N THR A 138 18.02 11.31 4.71
CA THR A 138 18.54 12.68 4.71
C THR A 138 17.43 13.73 4.71
N TYR A 139 16.18 13.36 5.00
CA TYR A 139 15.03 14.27 4.88
C TYR A 139 15.23 15.58 5.65
N ASP A 140 15.67 15.49 6.90
CA ASP A 140 15.82 16.66 7.79
C ASP A 140 16.90 17.64 7.33
N THR A 141 17.93 17.19 6.62
CA THR A 141 18.94 18.08 6.02
C THR A 141 18.54 18.53 4.63
N TRP A 142 17.95 17.63 3.82
CA TRP A 142 17.45 17.94 2.48
C TRP A 142 16.41 19.05 2.51
N LYS A 143 15.44 19.00 3.44
CA LYS A 143 14.35 19.98 3.51
C LYS A 143 14.81 21.43 3.72
N LEU A 144 15.99 21.62 4.34
CA LEU A 144 16.57 22.95 4.58
C LEU A 144 17.05 23.61 3.28
N THR A 145 17.24 22.83 2.22
CA THR A 145 17.65 23.32 0.89
C THR A 145 16.47 23.69 -0.01
N GLN A 146 15.25 23.35 0.41
CA GLN A 146 14.06 23.46 -0.42
C GLN A 146 13.35 24.82 -0.21
N PRO A 147 12.59 25.31 -1.21
CA PRO A 147 11.75 26.50 -1.06
C PRO A 147 10.73 26.36 0.07
N ALA A 148 10.38 27.49 0.71
CA ALA A 148 9.41 27.51 1.80
C ALA A 148 7.97 27.14 1.35
N ASP A 149 7.65 27.34 0.07
CA ASP A 149 6.36 27.06 -0.57
C ASP A 149 6.33 25.74 -1.36
N ARG A 150 7.30 24.84 -1.10
CA ARG A 150 7.37 23.53 -1.76
C ARG A 150 6.11 22.70 -1.54
N ASP A 151 5.81 21.82 -2.48
CA ASP A 151 4.82 20.76 -2.29
C ASP A 151 5.41 19.68 -1.37
N HIS A 152 4.79 19.48 -0.20
CA HIS A 152 5.26 18.50 0.79
C HIS A 152 5.08 17.04 0.34
N PHE A 153 4.23 16.79 -0.64
CA PHE A 153 3.94 15.44 -1.15
C PHE A 153 4.76 15.09 -2.39
N LYS A 154 5.42 16.07 -3.02
CA LYS A 154 6.20 15.88 -4.26
C LYS A 154 7.63 16.40 -4.07
N PRO A 155 8.59 15.53 -3.74
CA PRO A 155 9.98 15.97 -3.57
C PRO A 155 10.59 16.43 -4.89
N ASP A 156 11.47 17.43 -4.82
CA ASP A 156 12.53 17.56 -5.81
C ASP A 156 13.49 16.38 -5.67
N THR A 157 13.58 15.59 -6.73
CA THR A 157 14.41 14.39 -6.81
C THR A 157 15.73 14.62 -7.54
N THR A 158 16.03 15.88 -7.89
CA THR A 158 17.28 16.26 -8.57
C THR A 158 18.49 15.81 -7.73
N GLY A 159 19.42 15.09 -8.37
CA GLY A 159 20.61 14.56 -7.72
C GLY A 159 20.43 13.20 -7.05
N PHE A 160 19.20 12.68 -6.93
CA PHE A 160 18.95 11.33 -6.43
C PHE A 160 18.79 10.32 -7.57
N ILE A 161 19.19 9.07 -7.29
CA ILE A 161 18.93 7.93 -8.18
C ILE A 161 17.88 7.04 -7.51
N PRO A 162 16.64 6.97 -8.04
CA PRO A 162 15.63 6.08 -7.50
C PRO A 162 16.05 4.61 -7.54
N THR A 163 15.90 3.91 -6.43
CA THR A 163 16.11 2.47 -6.32
C THR A 163 14.91 1.75 -6.94
N LYS A 164 15.19 0.92 -7.94
CA LYS A 164 14.21 0.05 -8.58
C LYS A 164 14.13 -1.28 -7.82
N VAL A 165 13.01 -1.52 -7.13
CA VAL A 165 12.82 -2.80 -6.41
C VAL A 165 12.30 -3.85 -7.39
N LYS A 166 12.94 -5.03 -7.39
CA LYS A 166 12.51 -6.23 -8.12
C LYS A 166 11.72 -7.12 -7.16
N MET A 167 10.63 -7.70 -7.65
CA MET A 167 9.76 -8.56 -6.85
C MET A 167 9.34 -9.76 -7.70
N GLU A 168 9.30 -10.95 -7.12
CA GLU A 168 8.69 -12.14 -7.71
C GLU A 168 7.22 -12.25 -7.27
N ALA A 169 6.41 -13.04 -7.99
CA ALA A 169 5.04 -13.30 -7.59
C ALA A 169 4.99 -13.93 -6.18
N GLY A 170 4.22 -13.32 -5.28
CA GLY A 170 4.12 -13.71 -3.87
C GLY A 170 4.96 -12.86 -2.91
N ASP A 171 5.89 -12.03 -3.41
CA ASP A 171 6.67 -11.13 -2.57
C ASP A 171 5.79 -10.01 -1.99
N LEU A 172 5.88 -9.80 -0.68
CA LEU A 172 5.30 -8.66 0.02
C LEU A 172 6.41 -7.67 0.38
N LEU A 173 6.37 -6.49 -0.24
CA LEU A 173 7.21 -5.35 0.14
C LEU A 173 6.47 -4.52 1.20
N ILE A 174 7.06 -4.30 2.38
CA ILE A 174 6.56 -3.39 3.41
C ILE A 174 7.57 -2.25 3.58
N PHE A 175 7.08 -1.02 3.66
CA PHE A 175 7.93 0.17 3.79
C PHE A 175 7.29 1.24 4.68
N ASN A 176 8.12 2.10 5.27
CA ASN A 176 7.68 3.22 6.10
C ASN A 176 6.96 4.28 5.24
N SER A 177 5.85 4.83 5.72
CA SER A 177 5.07 5.86 5.00
C SER A 177 5.84 7.15 4.69
N SER A 178 6.96 7.40 5.36
CA SER A 178 7.84 8.53 5.10
C SER A 178 8.91 8.23 4.02
N LEU A 179 8.95 7.01 3.47
CA LEU A 179 9.83 6.67 2.34
C LEU A 179 9.27 7.33 1.07
N PRO A 180 9.99 8.25 0.41
CA PRO A 180 9.59 8.76 -0.89
C PRO A 180 9.62 7.62 -1.89
N HIS A 181 8.49 7.36 -2.52
CA HIS A 181 8.26 6.20 -3.35
C HIS A 181 7.35 6.52 -4.53
N GLY A 182 7.21 5.60 -5.47
CA GLY A 182 6.27 5.76 -6.56
C GLY A 182 6.35 4.63 -7.56
N ILE A 183 5.73 4.87 -8.72
CA ILE A 183 5.57 3.85 -9.76
C ILE A 183 6.41 4.23 -10.97
N ARG A 184 7.20 3.28 -11.47
CA ARG A 184 7.93 3.38 -12.73
C ARG A 184 6.97 3.26 -13.92
N ALA A 185 7.27 3.99 -14.98
CA ALA A 185 6.63 3.80 -16.28
C ALA A 185 6.83 2.37 -16.80
N ASN A 186 5.77 1.75 -17.32
CA ASN A 186 5.85 0.43 -17.94
C ASN A 186 6.21 0.56 -19.42
N ASN A 187 7.50 0.46 -19.72
CA ASN A 187 8.10 0.49 -21.06
C ASN A 187 8.34 -0.92 -21.62
N SER A 188 7.87 -1.97 -20.96
CA SER A 188 7.98 -3.34 -21.48
C SER A 188 7.12 -3.51 -22.73
N LYS A 189 7.43 -4.50 -23.57
CA LYS A 189 6.68 -4.75 -24.80
C LYS A 189 5.29 -5.32 -24.54
N ASP A 190 5.20 -6.26 -23.61
CA ASP A 190 4.06 -7.17 -23.47
C ASP A 190 3.77 -7.60 -22.02
N LYS A 191 4.42 -6.98 -21.03
CA LYS A 191 4.29 -7.42 -19.64
C LYS A 191 3.36 -6.52 -18.84
N VAL A 192 2.36 -7.11 -18.21
CA VAL A 192 1.41 -6.41 -17.32
C VAL A 192 1.82 -6.59 -15.87
N ARG A 193 2.08 -5.49 -15.17
CA ARG A 193 2.39 -5.52 -13.74
C ARG A 193 1.11 -5.59 -12.93
N ILE A 194 1.05 -6.53 -11.99
CA ILE A 194 -0.11 -6.75 -11.12
C ILE A 194 0.37 -6.78 -9.67
N ALA A 195 -0.26 -5.98 -8.82
CA ALA A 195 -0.02 -6.04 -7.38
C ALA A 195 -1.27 -5.70 -6.57
N GLN A 196 -1.29 -6.13 -5.33
CA GLN A 196 -2.31 -5.74 -4.35
C GLN A 196 -1.68 -4.83 -3.29
N TYR A 197 -2.40 -3.76 -2.92
CA TYR A 197 -2.02 -2.95 -1.78
C TYR A 197 -2.58 -3.57 -0.51
N ILE A 198 -1.69 -3.84 0.45
CA ILE A 198 -2.04 -4.39 1.76
C ILE A 198 -1.18 -3.67 2.79
N SER A 199 -1.82 -3.00 3.73
CA SER A 199 -1.22 -2.50 4.95
C SER A 199 -2.05 -2.93 6.15
N MET A 200 -1.42 -3.00 7.33
CA MET A 200 -2.09 -3.22 8.59
C MET A 200 -1.64 -2.17 9.61
N MET A 201 -2.57 -1.77 10.48
CA MET A 201 -2.37 -0.78 11.54
C MET A 201 -2.98 -1.30 12.85
N PRO A 202 -2.57 -0.79 14.02
CA PRO A 202 -3.17 -1.15 15.30
C PRO A 202 -4.69 -1.05 15.26
N ALA A 203 -5.37 -2.10 15.73
CA ALA A 203 -6.83 -2.14 15.76
C ALA A 203 -7.37 -1.05 16.70
N ASN A 204 -8.35 -0.28 16.24
CA ASN A 204 -9.00 0.77 17.04
C ASN A 204 -10.42 0.35 17.40
N GLU A 205 -10.54 -0.70 18.21
CA GLU A 205 -11.82 -1.37 18.51
C GLU A 205 -12.87 -0.48 19.20
N ASN A 206 -12.43 0.63 19.78
CA ASN A 206 -13.30 1.61 20.42
C ASN A 206 -13.91 2.58 19.42
N ASN A 207 -13.39 2.65 18.19
CA ASN A 207 -13.96 3.44 17.11
C ASN A 207 -15.04 2.64 16.37
N GLU A 208 -16.25 2.62 16.94
CA GLU A 208 -17.36 1.84 16.41
C GLU A 208 -17.81 2.34 15.03
N GLU A 209 -17.74 3.65 14.76
CA GLU A 209 -18.07 4.21 13.43
C GLU A 209 -17.16 3.61 12.34
N MET A 210 -15.85 3.62 12.59
CA MET A 210 -14.88 3.03 11.68
C MET A 210 -15.08 1.53 11.53
N ARG A 211 -15.30 0.82 12.64
CA ARG A 211 -15.55 -0.63 12.61
C ARG A 211 -16.79 -0.96 11.76
N GLN A 212 -17.88 -0.24 11.94
CA GLN A 212 -19.10 -0.41 11.16
C GLN A 212 -18.91 -0.04 9.68
N TRP A 213 -18.13 1.00 9.38
CA TRP A 213 -17.76 1.31 7.99
C TRP A 213 -17.00 0.16 7.33
N ARG A 214 -16.01 -0.43 8.02
CA ARG A 214 -15.23 -1.58 7.51
C ARG A 214 -16.13 -2.79 7.23
N ILE A 215 -16.99 -3.14 8.18
CA ILE A 215 -17.94 -4.26 8.05
C ILE A 215 -18.90 -4.01 6.88
N ARG A 216 -19.44 -2.80 6.73
CA ARG A 216 -20.30 -2.45 5.59
C ARG A 216 -19.55 -2.51 4.26
N SER A 217 -18.33 -1.97 4.20
CA SER A 217 -17.52 -2.03 2.97
C SER A 217 -17.31 -3.47 2.51
N TRP A 218 -16.99 -4.41 3.41
CA TRP A 218 -16.90 -5.83 3.09
C TRP A 218 -18.25 -6.45 2.71
N LYS A 219 -19.29 -6.26 3.53
CA LYS A 219 -20.59 -6.93 3.37
C LYS A 219 -21.36 -6.44 2.15
N GLU A 220 -21.38 -5.13 1.95
CA GLU A 220 -22.12 -4.46 0.87
C GLU A 220 -21.26 -4.24 -0.37
N LYS A 221 -19.95 -4.55 -0.30
CA LYS A 221 -18.96 -4.38 -1.39
C LYS A 221 -18.95 -2.94 -1.90
N VAL A 222 -18.91 -2.01 -0.93
CA VAL A 222 -18.82 -0.58 -1.21
C VAL A 222 -17.35 -0.26 -1.46
N ALA A 223 -17.04 0.07 -2.70
CA ALA A 223 -15.73 0.60 -3.06
C ALA A 223 -15.47 1.89 -2.27
N PRO A 224 -14.25 2.09 -1.74
CA PRO A 224 -13.89 3.37 -1.15
C PRO A 224 -14.16 4.51 -2.14
N ASP A 225 -14.72 5.60 -1.62
CA ASP A 225 -15.01 6.82 -2.39
C ASP A 225 -14.04 7.93 -1.93
N GLY A 226 -13.52 8.71 -2.88
CA GLY A 226 -12.53 9.77 -2.62
C GLY A 226 -11.68 10.10 -3.85
N TYR A 227 -10.93 11.21 -3.83
CA TYR A 227 -10.16 11.67 -5.00
C TYR A 227 -9.18 10.62 -5.57
N ALA A 228 -8.58 9.81 -4.69
CA ALA A 228 -7.68 8.71 -5.07
C ALA A 228 -8.41 7.45 -5.58
N PHE A 229 -9.73 7.36 -5.41
CA PHE A 229 -10.56 6.20 -5.71
C PHE A 229 -11.67 6.59 -6.71
N PRO A 230 -11.63 6.13 -7.97
CA PRO A 230 -12.67 6.45 -8.94
C PRO A 230 -14.01 5.75 -8.66
N GLY A 231 -14.17 5.12 -7.48
CA GLY A 231 -15.29 4.25 -7.13
C GLY A 231 -15.42 3.01 -8.03
N ASP A 232 -16.62 2.44 -8.05
CA ASP A 232 -17.01 1.34 -8.94
C ASP A 232 -18.20 1.77 -9.83
N PRO A 233 -17.98 2.59 -10.86
CA PRO A 233 -19.05 3.15 -11.69
C PRO A 233 -19.83 2.08 -12.46
N LEU A 234 -19.25 0.90 -12.65
CA LEU A 234 -19.89 -0.23 -13.33
C LEU A 234 -20.58 -1.20 -12.36
N ASN A 235 -20.56 -0.93 -11.05
CA ASN A 235 -21.10 -1.80 -9.99
C ASN A 235 -20.65 -3.28 -10.12
N ARG A 236 -19.43 -3.51 -10.61
CA ARG A 236 -18.89 -4.86 -10.83
C ARG A 236 -18.59 -5.57 -9.52
N GLU A 237 -18.19 -4.83 -8.49
CA GLU A 237 -17.89 -5.39 -7.18
C GLU A 237 -19.16 -5.87 -6.51
N LYS A 238 -20.25 -5.12 -6.61
CA LYS A 238 -21.56 -5.49 -6.03
C LYS A 238 -22.09 -6.82 -6.56
N GLN A 239 -21.74 -7.17 -7.81
CA GLN A 239 -22.14 -8.42 -8.46
C GLN A 239 -21.36 -9.64 -7.97
N GLN A 240 -20.23 -9.45 -7.27
CA GLN A 240 -19.43 -10.55 -6.72
C GLN A 240 -20.06 -11.11 -5.42
N PRO A 241 -19.85 -12.39 -5.09
CA PRO A 241 -20.18 -12.90 -3.76
C PRO A 241 -19.41 -12.13 -2.67
N VAL A 242 -19.99 -12.06 -1.47
CA VAL A 242 -19.28 -11.53 -0.30
C VAL A 242 -18.15 -12.50 0.04
N ALA A 243 -16.95 -11.97 0.28
CA ALA A 243 -15.78 -12.80 0.53
C ALA A 243 -15.92 -13.59 1.84
N ALA A 244 -15.55 -14.87 1.85
CA ALA A 244 -15.53 -15.69 3.06
C ALA A 244 -14.34 -15.29 3.95
N LEU A 245 -14.61 -15.10 5.23
CA LEU A 245 -13.58 -14.74 6.20
C LEU A 245 -13.18 -15.96 7.03
N THR A 246 -11.87 -16.14 7.20
CA THR A 246 -11.33 -16.99 8.26
C THR A 246 -11.51 -16.30 9.62
N GLU A 247 -11.29 -17.00 10.73
CA GLU A 247 -11.29 -16.36 12.05
C GLU A 247 -10.31 -15.18 12.14
N LEU A 248 -9.12 -15.31 11.54
CA LEU A 248 -8.16 -14.21 11.43
C LEU A 248 -8.74 -13.08 10.56
N GLY A 249 -9.36 -13.41 9.42
CA GLY A 249 -10.03 -12.45 8.56
C GLY A 249 -11.13 -11.65 9.27
N GLU A 250 -11.92 -12.31 10.14
CA GLU A 250 -12.93 -11.64 10.95
C GLU A 250 -12.33 -10.61 11.91
N LYS A 251 -11.20 -10.94 12.55
CA LYS A 251 -10.46 -10.02 13.44
C LYS A 251 -9.81 -8.87 12.68
N LEU A 252 -9.14 -9.18 11.57
CA LEU A 252 -8.50 -8.18 10.70
C LEU A 252 -9.51 -7.20 10.10
N LEU A 253 -10.72 -7.66 9.75
CA LEU A 253 -11.81 -6.79 9.32
C LEU A 253 -12.36 -5.94 10.48
N GLY A 254 -12.43 -6.51 11.68
CA GLY A 254 -13.13 -5.97 12.84
C GLY A 254 -14.54 -6.55 13.02
N LEU A 255 -14.90 -7.61 12.30
CA LEU A 255 -16.15 -8.35 12.52
C LEU A 255 -16.14 -9.03 13.89
N ARG A 256 -15.03 -9.70 14.21
CA ARG A 256 -14.69 -10.23 15.54
C ARG A 256 -13.71 -9.27 16.23
N LYS A 257 -13.84 -9.10 17.55
CA LYS A 257 -12.86 -8.35 18.34
C LYS A 257 -11.58 -9.18 18.56
N TRP A 258 -10.46 -8.51 18.79
CA TRP A 258 -9.16 -9.13 19.01
C TRP A 258 -9.09 -9.92 20.32
#